data_AF-T1FQ81-F1
#
_entry.id   AF-T1FQ81-F1
#
_cell.length_a   1.000
_cell.length_b   1.000
_cell.length_c   1.000
_cell.angle_alpha   90.00
_cell.angle_beta   90.00
_cell.angle_gamma   90.00
#
_symmetry.space_group_name_H-M   'P 1'
#
loop_
_entity.id
_entity.type
_entity.pdbx_description
1 polymer ?
#
loop_
_entity_poly.entity_id
_entity_poly.type
_entity_poly.pdbx_seq_one_letter_code
_entity_poly.pdbx_strand_id
1 'polypeptide(L)'
;MENYDDGDSELTYRNYPIIHPPADLSPCSECLNANKSAEVSYFDPNCENCQMFVSHDASIAEMFAVLRQWTTAVQQSVKTVICQMLDCGAHVNDRDGLTDMTMLHYAVKSGARGMGNIDDACQIVLLLLSRGADPYIRCRWTNMAAIHYAVYFDVHLVLEILLNASKGVDVDSLCYEFDHGTPLHIACRTLALESTKVLLKYGADKSIKDVNGKLSTDWLPSTDSYEISTEIKKTVSELKTLLEKSPSNSTSFFSHTPKESTQISCILKSLDVKIGDKVFVGGVKTGILRYCGPTLFAGGFWAGIELDESIGKNNGSINGIQYFKCPPNYGIFAPISKISKQHNTLGHEQPPTRNHHSMTYSRIDLSRITSKIDSGLRQSKLDLSEQSNTSSDIEVNDRVLVAGKKMGTVRYVGETEFAPGLWYGIELYRPIGRNNGSVDGVQYFSCPANHGVFAPPFRIQRLDDAHCKKIQKFNLFKTPITTISIVHYIGSVDFAEGIWLGVELKTPRGKHDGTVQGKRYFSCRPGHGLLVRPSKVYVRGINGSKLITAD
;
A
#
# COMPACT_ATOMS: atom_id res chain seq x y z
N MET A 1 -5.75 33.98 22.04
CA MET A 1 -5.75 34.12 20.56
C MET A 1 -4.52 33.40 20.05
N GLU A 2 -4.59 32.44 19.14
CA GLU A 2 -5.72 31.93 18.36
C GLU A 2 -5.36 30.55 17.77
N ASN A 3 -6.37 29.68 17.62
CA ASN A 3 -6.53 28.58 16.65
C ASN A 3 -5.38 27.55 16.47
N TYR A 4 -5.61 26.25 16.66
CA TYR A 4 -6.32 25.34 15.73
C TYR A 4 -5.87 25.43 14.27
N ASP A 5 -5.36 24.31 13.76
CA ASP A 5 -5.88 23.75 12.50
C ASP A 5 -5.84 22.20 12.56
N ASP A 6 -6.65 21.55 11.72
CA ASP A 6 -7.16 20.18 11.89
C ASP A 6 -6.17 19.02 11.65
N GLY A 7 -6.56 17.81 12.08
CA GLY A 7 -5.82 16.57 11.78
C GLY A 7 -6.45 15.27 12.29
N ASP A 8 -7.44 14.74 11.58
CA ASP A 8 -7.92 13.35 11.70
C ASP A 8 -6.75 12.34 11.70
N SER A 9 -6.80 11.30 12.56
CA SER A 9 -5.80 10.21 12.51
C SER A 9 -6.42 8.90 12.02
N GLU A 10 -6.25 8.69 10.72
CA GLU A 10 -6.76 7.64 9.86
C GLU A 10 -6.59 6.19 10.37
N LEU A 11 -7.41 5.30 9.81
CA LEU A 11 -7.08 3.87 9.66
C LEU A 11 -5.63 3.74 9.15
N THR A 12 -4.75 3.09 9.90
CA THR A 12 -3.39 2.83 9.43
C THR A 12 -3.40 1.71 8.39
N TYR A 13 -3.80 2.05 7.17
CA TYR A 13 -3.59 1.25 5.98
C TYR A 13 -2.11 0.89 5.86
N ARG A 14 -1.81 -0.29 5.32
CA ARG A 14 -0.42 -0.67 5.07
C ARG A 14 0.11 0.16 3.90
N ASN A 15 0.88 1.21 4.19
CA ASN A 15 1.43 2.17 3.22
C ASN A 15 2.52 1.61 2.28
N TYR A 16 2.61 0.29 2.09
CA TYR A 16 3.54 -0.35 1.18
C TYR A 16 2.91 -1.61 0.57
N PRO A 17 3.11 -1.92 -0.72
CA PRO A 17 2.56 -3.12 -1.34
C PRO A 17 3.25 -4.41 -0.86
N ILE A 18 2.52 -5.53 -0.88
CA ILE A 18 3.08 -6.88 -0.73
C ILE A 18 2.57 -7.80 -1.84
N ILE A 19 3.27 -8.90 -2.02
CA ILE A 19 2.79 -10.06 -2.78
C ILE A 19 2.11 -10.99 -1.76
N HIS A 20 0.81 -11.24 -1.92
CA HIS A 20 0.07 -12.19 -1.10
C HIS A 20 0.40 -13.62 -1.55
N PRO A 21 0.58 -14.60 -0.65
CA PRO A 21 0.84 -15.98 -1.07
C PRO A 21 -0.35 -16.53 -1.88
N PRO A 22 -0.14 -17.46 -2.84
CA PRO A 22 -1.23 -18.17 -3.47
C PRO A 22 -2.11 -18.86 -2.43
N ALA A 23 -3.43 -18.71 -2.58
CA ALA A 23 -4.44 -19.42 -1.81
C ALA A 23 -5.44 -20.10 -2.77
N ASP A 24 -6.02 -21.20 -2.32
CA ASP A 24 -7.06 -21.93 -3.04
C ASP A 24 -8.43 -21.70 -2.39
N LEU A 25 -9.50 -21.76 -3.18
CA LEU A 25 -10.86 -21.61 -2.66
C LEU A 25 -11.45 -22.95 -2.25
N SER A 26 -11.84 -23.05 -0.98
CA SER A 26 -12.64 -24.16 -0.48
C SER A 26 -13.99 -24.23 -1.24
N PRO A 27 -14.44 -25.42 -1.70
CA PRO A 27 -15.71 -25.55 -2.39
C PRO A 27 -16.88 -25.06 -1.54
N CYS A 28 -17.71 -24.18 -2.08
CA CYS A 28 -18.99 -23.85 -1.46
C CYS A 28 -19.91 -25.08 -1.55
N SER A 29 -20.35 -25.59 -0.39
CA SER A 29 -21.17 -26.80 -0.31
C SER A 29 -22.52 -26.67 -1.01
N GLU A 30 -23.12 -25.47 -1.03
CA GLU A 30 -24.35 -25.23 -1.77
C GLU A 30 -24.13 -25.24 -3.29
N CYS A 31 -23.10 -24.54 -3.79
CA CYS A 31 -22.76 -24.55 -5.21
C CYS A 31 -22.42 -25.97 -5.70
N LEU A 32 -21.71 -26.77 -4.88
CA LEU A 32 -21.38 -28.16 -5.17
C LEU A 32 -22.63 -29.06 -5.21
N ASN A 33 -23.57 -28.87 -4.28
CA ASN A 33 -24.82 -29.64 -4.24
C ASN A 33 -25.79 -29.24 -5.38
N ALA A 34 -25.77 -27.98 -5.81
CA ALA A 34 -26.57 -27.49 -6.93
C ALA A 34 -26.03 -27.99 -8.29
N ASN A 35 -24.71 -27.92 -8.50
CA ASN A 35 -24.05 -28.36 -9.73
C ASN A 35 -23.58 -29.82 -9.65
N LYS A 36 -24.52 -30.77 -9.80
CA LYS A 36 -24.27 -32.23 -9.83
C LYS A 36 -23.28 -32.73 -10.91
N SER A 37 -22.76 -31.84 -11.77
CA SER A 37 -21.87 -32.13 -12.89
C SER A 37 -20.56 -31.34 -12.90
N ALA A 38 -20.29 -30.50 -11.89
CA ALA A 38 -19.09 -29.66 -11.87
C ALA A 38 -17.94 -30.29 -11.07
N GLU A 39 -16.86 -30.67 -11.75
CA GLU A 39 -15.62 -31.18 -11.11
C GLU A 39 -14.79 -30.10 -10.38
N VAL A 40 -15.18 -28.81 -10.46
CA VAL A 40 -14.34 -27.68 -10.05
C VAL A 40 -15.05 -26.80 -9.02
N SER A 41 -14.33 -26.49 -7.93
CA SER A 41 -14.67 -25.46 -6.96
C SER A 41 -14.76 -24.10 -7.65
N TYR A 42 -15.95 -23.50 -7.70
CA TYR A 42 -16.16 -22.19 -8.33
C TYR A 42 -16.86 -21.22 -7.39
N PHE A 43 -16.41 -19.97 -7.37
CA PHE A 43 -17.07 -18.88 -6.68
C PHE A 43 -18.26 -18.40 -7.51
N ASP A 44 -19.47 -18.62 -7.01
CA ASP A 44 -20.69 -18.07 -7.60
C ASP A 44 -21.10 -16.79 -6.86
N PRO A 45 -20.98 -15.59 -7.45
CA PRO A 45 -21.43 -14.36 -6.82
C PRO A 45 -22.95 -14.27 -6.66
N ASN A 46 -23.75 -15.19 -7.22
CA ASN A 46 -25.19 -15.27 -6.96
C ASN A 46 -25.53 -16.16 -5.75
N CYS A 47 -24.56 -16.90 -5.21
CA CYS A 47 -24.73 -17.69 -3.99
C CYS A 47 -24.46 -16.83 -2.75
N GLU A 48 -25.44 -16.76 -1.85
CA GLU A 48 -25.35 -16.00 -0.59
C GLU A 48 -24.13 -16.43 0.25
N ASN A 49 -23.86 -17.73 0.37
CA ASN A 49 -22.68 -18.22 1.11
C ASN A 49 -21.35 -17.80 0.47
N CYS A 50 -21.27 -17.71 -0.86
CA CYS A 50 -20.08 -17.19 -1.54
C CYS A 50 -19.91 -15.68 -1.27
N GLN A 51 -20.98 -14.88 -1.41
CA GLN A 51 -20.94 -13.45 -1.07
C GLN A 51 -20.54 -13.23 0.39
N MET A 52 -21.09 -14.01 1.33
CA MET A 52 -20.78 -13.96 2.75
C MET A 52 -19.34 -14.34 3.05
N PHE A 53 -18.81 -15.37 2.38
CA PHE A 53 -17.39 -15.74 2.48
C PHE A 53 -16.48 -14.56 2.09
N VAL A 54 -16.68 -13.95 0.92
CA VAL A 54 -15.88 -12.77 0.50
C VAL A 54 -16.04 -11.60 1.48
N SER A 55 -17.26 -11.34 1.95
CA SER A 55 -17.56 -10.18 2.80
C SER A 55 -16.99 -10.28 4.22
N HIS A 56 -16.75 -11.49 4.74
CA HIS A 56 -16.50 -11.70 6.18
C HIS A 56 -15.38 -12.68 6.53
N ASP A 57 -15.13 -13.72 5.73
CA ASP A 57 -14.22 -14.82 6.08
C ASP A 57 -12.97 -14.89 5.18
N ALA A 58 -13.04 -14.37 3.95
CA ALA A 58 -11.96 -14.44 2.97
C ALA A 58 -10.79 -13.50 3.32
N SER A 59 -9.57 -14.05 3.25
CA SER A 59 -8.35 -13.25 3.20
C SER A 59 -8.18 -12.54 1.87
N ILE A 60 -7.29 -11.55 1.80
CA ILE A 60 -6.93 -10.86 0.55
C ILE A 60 -6.36 -11.85 -0.49
N ALA A 61 -5.65 -12.89 -0.04
CA ALA A 61 -5.16 -13.97 -0.90
C ALA A 61 -6.30 -14.81 -1.52
N GLU A 62 -7.33 -15.14 -0.74
CA GLU A 62 -8.53 -15.85 -1.22
C GLU A 62 -9.38 -14.94 -2.12
N MET A 63 -9.46 -13.64 -1.84
CA MET A 63 -10.11 -12.68 -2.75
C MET A 63 -9.36 -12.57 -4.09
N PHE A 64 -8.02 -12.61 -4.11
CA PHE A 64 -7.27 -12.78 -5.36
C PHE A 64 -7.59 -14.12 -6.05
N ALA A 65 -7.78 -15.21 -5.31
CA ALA A 65 -8.22 -16.49 -5.87
C ALA A 65 -9.64 -16.44 -6.49
N VAL A 66 -10.54 -15.60 -5.96
CA VAL A 66 -11.78 -15.22 -6.65
C VAL A 66 -11.47 -14.45 -7.94
N LEU A 67 -10.68 -13.38 -7.90
CA LEU A 67 -10.38 -12.55 -9.08
C LEU A 67 -9.68 -13.29 -10.25
N ARG A 68 -8.98 -14.40 -9.96
CA ARG A 68 -8.39 -15.28 -10.99
C ARG A 68 -9.42 -15.98 -11.89
N GLN A 69 -10.65 -16.19 -11.39
CA GLN A 69 -11.69 -16.95 -12.09
C GLN A 69 -12.29 -16.17 -13.28
N TRP A 70 -12.11 -16.69 -14.49
CA TRP A 70 -12.58 -16.07 -15.73
C TRP A 70 -13.95 -16.61 -16.19
N THR A 71 -15.00 -16.34 -15.41
CA THR A 71 -16.40 -16.45 -15.84
C THR A 71 -17.05 -15.08 -15.83
N THR A 72 -18.15 -14.96 -16.59
CA THR A 72 -19.00 -13.77 -16.63
C THR A 72 -19.41 -13.32 -15.24
N ALA A 73 -19.93 -14.25 -14.42
CA ALA A 73 -20.36 -13.98 -13.06
C ALA A 73 -19.24 -13.33 -12.21
N VAL A 74 -18.05 -13.95 -12.17
CA VAL A 74 -16.92 -13.38 -11.43
C VAL A 74 -16.52 -12.01 -11.99
N GLN A 75 -16.37 -11.87 -13.31
CA GLN A 75 -15.97 -10.60 -13.92
C GLN A 75 -16.97 -9.47 -13.64
N GLN A 76 -18.27 -9.75 -13.55
CA GLN A 76 -19.29 -8.77 -13.12
C GLN A 76 -19.18 -8.40 -11.63
N SER A 77 -18.64 -9.28 -10.78
CA SER A 77 -18.47 -9.03 -9.34
C SER A 77 -17.12 -8.43 -8.92
N VAL A 78 -16.17 -8.25 -9.86
CA VAL A 78 -14.79 -7.78 -9.57
C VAL A 78 -14.76 -6.48 -8.79
N LYS A 79 -15.63 -5.52 -9.09
CA LYS A 79 -15.76 -4.25 -8.35
C LYS A 79 -16.05 -4.50 -6.86
N THR A 80 -17.02 -5.34 -6.55
CA THR A 80 -17.41 -5.69 -5.17
C THR A 80 -16.26 -6.37 -4.44
N VAL A 81 -15.59 -7.34 -5.07
CA VAL A 81 -14.44 -8.05 -4.49
C VAL A 81 -13.27 -7.09 -4.21
N ILE A 82 -12.94 -6.19 -5.16
CA ILE A 82 -11.87 -5.21 -4.96
C ILE A 82 -12.23 -4.19 -3.86
N CYS A 83 -13.46 -3.69 -3.80
CA CYS A 83 -13.91 -2.84 -2.70
C CYS A 83 -13.71 -3.54 -1.35
N GLN A 84 -14.15 -4.80 -1.24
CA GLN A 84 -13.98 -5.60 -0.02
C GLN A 84 -12.49 -5.83 0.33
N MET A 85 -11.60 -5.99 -0.65
CA MET A 85 -10.15 -6.05 -0.41
C MET A 85 -9.62 -4.74 0.20
N LEU A 86 -10.05 -3.59 -0.33
CA LEU A 86 -9.65 -2.27 0.19
C LEU A 86 -10.21 -2.01 1.59
N ASP A 87 -11.45 -2.42 1.86
CA ASP A 87 -12.09 -2.33 3.19
C ASP A 87 -11.41 -3.27 4.21
N CYS A 88 -10.90 -4.42 3.76
CA CYS A 88 -9.99 -5.29 4.52
C CYS A 88 -8.56 -4.75 4.67
N GLY A 89 -8.27 -3.52 4.21
CA GLY A 89 -6.97 -2.87 4.36
C GLY A 89 -5.89 -3.32 3.38
N ALA A 90 -6.26 -3.91 2.23
CA ALA A 90 -5.32 -4.18 1.15
C ALA A 90 -4.74 -2.87 0.60
N HIS A 91 -3.45 -2.90 0.24
CA HIS A 91 -2.81 -1.77 -0.42
C HIS A 91 -3.12 -1.85 -1.93
N VAL A 92 -3.44 -0.73 -2.59
CA VAL A 92 -3.88 -0.69 -4.00
C VAL A 92 -2.93 -1.37 -4.99
N ASN A 93 -1.62 -1.37 -4.68
CA ASN A 93 -0.57 -2.02 -5.46
C ASN A 93 -0.15 -3.41 -4.94
N ASP A 94 -0.96 -4.02 -4.06
CA ASP A 94 -0.80 -5.43 -3.68
C ASP A 94 -0.93 -6.34 -4.90
N ARG A 95 -0.24 -7.48 -4.83
CA ARG A 95 -0.13 -8.44 -5.93
C ARG A 95 -0.60 -9.82 -5.52
N ASP A 96 -1.30 -10.51 -6.42
CA ASP A 96 -1.56 -11.95 -6.33
C ASP A 96 -0.25 -12.72 -6.49
N GLY A 97 0.11 -13.58 -5.54
CA GLY A 97 1.35 -14.37 -5.62
C GLY A 97 1.38 -15.42 -6.71
N LEU A 98 0.23 -15.78 -7.29
CA LEU A 98 0.20 -16.73 -8.42
C LEU A 98 0.44 -16.01 -9.76
N THR A 99 -0.31 -14.96 -10.06
CA THR A 99 -0.22 -14.23 -11.35
C THR A 99 0.70 -13.00 -11.33
N ASP A 100 1.13 -12.54 -10.16
CA ASP A 100 1.79 -11.26 -9.93
C ASP A 100 0.99 -10.02 -10.42
N MET A 101 -0.31 -10.17 -10.71
CA MET A 101 -1.22 -9.07 -11.07
C MET A 101 -1.63 -8.25 -9.85
N THR A 102 -1.79 -6.93 -10.02
CA THR A 102 -2.42 -6.06 -9.00
C THR A 102 -3.94 -5.99 -9.17
N MET A 103 -4.66 -5.48 -8.17
CA MET A 103 -6.10 -5.17 -8.27
C MET A 103 -6.44 -4.36 -9.53
N LEU A 104 -5.58 -3.41 -9.94
CA LEU A 104 -5.77 -2.62 -11.16
C LEU A 104 -5.80 -3.49 -12.43
N HIS A 105 -4.97 -4.53 -12.52
CA HIS A 105 -4.98 -5.44 -13.68
C HIS A 105 -6.30 -6.24 -13.76
N TYR A 106 -6.84 -6.67 -12.61
CA TYR A 106 -8.13 -7.36 -12.54
C TYR A 106 -9.30 -6.44 -12.88
N ALA A 107 -9.29 -5.20 -12.35
CA ALA A 107 -10.26 -4.15 -12.64
C ALA A 107 -10.31 -3.75 -14.12
N VAL A 108 -9.16 -3.79 -14.82
CA VAL A 108 -9.10 -3.52 -16.26
C VAL A 108 -9.79 -4.63 -17.05
N LYS A 109 -9.39 -5.89 -16.85
CA LYS A 109 -9.94 -7.02 -17.64
C LYS A 109 -11.43 -7.28 -17.37
N SER A 110 -11.98 -6.86 -16.23
CA SER A 110 -13.40 -7.00 -15.94
C SER A 110 -14.32 -6.14 -16.81
N GLY A 111 -13.78 -5.16 -17.55
CA GLY A 111 -14.54 -4.42 -18.56
C GLY A 111 -14.67 -5.13 -19.92
N ALA A 112 -14.12 -6.33 -20.08
CA ALA A 112 -14.14 -7.06 -21.35
C ALA A 112 -15.57 -7.35 -21.85
N ARG A 113 -15.82 -7.05 -23.13
CA ARG A 113 -17.14 -7.17 -23.77
C ARG A 113 -17.68 -8.60 -23.66
N GLY A 114 -18.90 -8.72 -23.15
CA GLY A 114 -19.57 -10.02 -22.97
C GLY A 114 -19.11 -10.80 -21.73
N MET A 115 -18.10 -10.33 -21.00
CA MET A 115 -17.63 -10.94 -19.75
C MET A 115 -18.13 -10.16 -18.52
N GLY A 116 -17.78 -8.89 -18.40
CA GLY A 116 -18.15 -8.06 -17.24
C GLY A 116 -18.82 -6.74 -17.60
N ASN A 117 -18.90 -5.84 -16.62
CA ASN A 117 -19.56 -4.54 -16.75
C ASN A 117 -18.51 -3.42 -16.94
N ILE A 118 -18.62 -2.68 -18.03
CA ILE A 118 -17.69 -1.60 -18.39
C ILE A 118 -17.79 -0.37 -17.48
N ASP A 119 -19.00 0.00 -17.03
CA ASP A 119 -19.20 1.14 -16.14
C ASP A 119 -18.61 0.85 -14.75
N ASP A 120 -18.78 -0.38 -14.27
CA ASP A 120 -18.18 -0.85 -13.02
C ASP A 120 -16.65 -0.92 -13.12
N ALA A 121 -16.11 -1.41 -14.24
CA ALA A 121 -14.67 -1.41 -14.52
C ALA A 121 -14.09 0.01 -14.52
N CYS A 122 -14.72 0.95 -15.23
CA CYS A 122 -14.33 2.37 -15.23
C CYS A 122 -14.35 2.96 -13.80
N GLN A 123 -15.42 2.72 -13.03
CA GLN A 123 -15.53 3.20 -11.65
C GLN A 123 -14.44 2.62 -10.74
N ILE A 124 -14.17 1.32 -10.79
CA ILE A 124 -13.17 0.70 -9.90
C ILE A 124 -11.74 1.08 -10.30
N VAL A 125 -11.45 1.27 -11.60
CA VAL A 125 -10.16 1.78 -12.06
C VAL A 125 -9.94 3.23 -11.59
N LEU A 126 -10.94 4.10 -11.73
CA LEU A 126 -10.86 5.48 -11.22
C LEU A 126 -10.64 5.52 -9.69
N LEU A 127 -11.30 4.64 -8.94
CA LEU A 127 -11.15 4.53 -7.49
C LEU A 127 -9.76 3.99 -7.06
N LEU A 128 -9.18 3.08 -7.83
CA LEU A 128 -7.83 2.57 -7.59
C LEU A 128 -6.78 3.65 -7.92
N LEU A 129 -6.91 4.33 -9.06
CA LEU A 129 -6.00 5.41 -9.47
C LEU A 129 -6.05 6.61 -8.50
N SER A 130 -7.23 7.02 -8.04
CA SER A 130 -7.37 8.11 -7.06
C SER A 130 -6.77 7.76 -5.69
N ARG A 131 -6.63 6.46 -5.38
CA ARG A 131 -5.93 5.93 -4.20
C ARG A 131 -4.47 5.56 -4.44
N GLY A 132 -3.88 5.98 -5.57
CA GLY A 132 -2.45 5.81 -5.86
C GLY A 132 -2.05 4.46 -6.45
N ALA A 133 -2.97 3.77 -7.14
CA ALA A 133 -2.59 2.60 -7.93
C ALA A 133 -1.63 3.00 -9.05
N ASP A 134 -0.56 2.23 -9.23
CA ASP A 134 0.48 2.46 -10.22
C ASP A 134 0.14 1.69 -11.52
N PRO A 135 -0.20 2.37 -12.63
CA PRO A 135 -0.56 1.73 -13.89
C PRO A 135 0.63 1.09 -14.60
N TYR A 136 1.88 1.43 -14.20
CA TYR A 136 3.12 0.96 -14.82
C TYR A 136 3.63 -0.37 -14.21
N ILE A 137 3.04 -0.85 -13.10
CA ILE A 137 3.35 -2.17 -12.57
C ILE A 137 3.03 -3.21 -13.64
N ARG A 138 3.96 -4.12 -13.90
CA ARG A 138 3.84 -5.20 -14.89
C ARG A 138 3.67 -6.55 -14.22
N CYS A 139 2.66 -7.32 -14.64
CA CYS A 139 2.56 -8.75 -14.39
C CYS A 139 3.89 -9.44 -14.78
N ARG A 140 4.47 -10.26 -13.90
CA ARG A 140 5.80 -10.86 -14.13
C ARG A 140 5.81 -11.90 -15.24
N TRP A 141 4.71 -12.62 -15.41
CA TRP A 141 4.63 -13.72 -16.38
C TRP A 141 4.42 -13.22 -17.81
N THR A 142 3.54 -12.24 -18.00
CA THR A 142 3.24 -11.67 -19.34
C THR A 142 4.01 -10.38 -19.63
N ASN A 143 4.74 -9.84 -18.65
CA ASN A 143 5.33 -8.49 -18.69
C ASN A 143 4.33 -7.36 -19.05
N MET A 144 3.01 -7.60 -18.94
CA MET A 144 1.96 -6.64 -19.29
C MET A 144 1.64 -5.72 -18.13
N ALA A 145 1.64 -4.41 -18.39
CA ALA A 145 1.07 -3.37 -17.50
C ALA A 145 -0.43 -3.15 -17.78
N ALA A 146 -1.09 -2.32 -16.98
CA ALA A 146 -2.54 -2.07 -17.05
C ALA A 146 -3.04 -1.73 -18.46
N ILE A 147 -2.36 -0.84 -19.20
CA ILE A 147 -2.77 -0.45 -20.57
C ILE A 147 -2.76 -1.62 -21.56
N HIS A 148 -1.83 -2.57 -21.39
CA HIS A 148 -1.71 -3.73 -22.30
C HIS A 148 -2.87 -4.70 -22.08
N TYR A 149 -3.30 -4.88 -20.82
CA TYR A 149 -4.51 -5.63 -20.50
C TYR A 149 -5.76 -4.94 -21.08
N ALA A 150 -5.83 -3.61 -21.01
CA ALA A 150 -6.95 -2.85 -21.56
C ALA A 150 -7.06 -3.06 -23.08
N VAL A 151 -5.94 -2.97 -23.80
CA VAL A 151 -5.89 -3.24 -25.25
C VAL A 151 -6.18 -4.70 -25.58
N TYR A 152 -5.56 -5.66 -24.87
CA TYR A 152 -5.72 -7.09 -25.14
C TYR A 152 -7.19 -7.56 -25.06
N PHE A 153 -7.94 -7.01 -24.10
CA PHE A 153 -9.37 -7.29 -23.89
C PHE A 153 -10.32 -6.27 -24.56
N ASP A 154 -9.80 -5.37 -25.41
CA ASP A 154 -10.47 -4.24 -26.08
C ASP A 154 -11.34 -3.33 -25.17
N VAL A 155 -10.86 -3.10 -23.95
CA VAL A 155 -11.51 -2.29 -22.91
C VAL A 155 -11.18 -0.80 -23.09
N HIS A 156 -11.50 -0.27 -24.26
CA HIS A 156 -11.08 1.05 -24.74
C HIS A 156 -11.43 2.24 -23.82
N LEU A 157 -12.57 2.22 -23.12
CA LEU A 157 -12.93 3.27 -22.15
C LEU A 157 -12.00 3.27 -20.92
N VAL A 158 -11.59 2.10 -20.46
CA VAL A 158 -10.61 1.97 -19.37
C VAL A 158 -9.21 2.33 -19.87
N LEU A 159 -8.86 1.99 -21.11
CA LEU A 159 -7.62 2.43 -21.75
C LEU A 159 -7.55 3.97 -21.81
N GLU A 160 -8.64 4.64 -22.18
CA GLU A 160 -8.72 6.10 -22.20
C GLU A 160 -8.58 6.72 -20.79
N ILE A 161 -9.14 6.09 -19.75
CA ILE A 161 -8.91 6.51 -18.35
C ILE A 161 -7.42 6.39 -17.98
N LEU A 162 -6.77 5.27 -18.32
CA LEU A 162 -5.35 5.03 -18.03
C LEU A 162 -4.44 6.02 -18.78
N LEU A 163 -4.66 6.23 -20.08
CA LEU A 163 -3.88 7.16 -20.90
C LEU A 163 -4.11 8.64 -20.50
N ASN A 164 -5.31 9.00 -20.01
CA ASN A 164 -5.52 10.31 -19.38
C ASN A 164 -4.69 10.45 -18.10
N ALA A 165 -4.67 9.43 -17.24
CA ALA A 165 -3.91 9.45 -15.98
C ALA A 165 -2.39 9.50 -16.21
N SER A 166 -1.87 8.80 -17.23
CA SER A 166 -0.47 8.83 -17.64
C SER A 166 -0.09 10.01 -18.53
N LYS A 167 -1.08 10.77 -19.03
CA LYS A 167 -0.94 11.80 -20.08
C LYS A 167 -0.36 11.26 -21.39
N GLY A 168 -0.65 10.00 -21.72
CA GLY A 168 -0.20 9.31 -22.94
C GLY A 168 1.28 8.93 -22.95
N VAL A 169 2.03 9.12 -21.85
CA VAL A 169 3.49 8.88 -21.79
C VAL A 169 3.85 7.41 -22.05
N ASP A 170 2.92 6.48 -21.79
CA ASP A 170 3.05 5.05 -21.99
C ASP A 170 2.30 4.50 -23.22
N VAL A 171 1.76 5.37 -24.10
CA VAL A 171 0.97 4.94 -25.27
C VAL A 171 1.71 3.92 -26.17
N ASP A 172 3.04 4.00 -26.23
CA ASP A 172 3.92 3.09 -26.97
C ASP A 172 4.78 2.18 -26.06
N SER A 173 4.38 1.96 -24.80
CA SER A 173 5.18 1.13 -23.88
C SER A 173 5.26 -0.32 -24.36
N LEU A 174 6.47 -0.87 -24.42
CA LEU A 174 6.74 -2.17 -25.04
C LEU A 174 6.27 -3.35 -24.17
N CYS A 175 5.87 -4.47 -24.78
CA CYS A 175 5.44 -5.69 -24.06
C CYS A 175 6.21 -6.94 -24.52
N TYR A 176 6.89 -7.62 -23.59
CA TYR A 176 7.74 -8.78 -23.91
C TYR A 176 6.96 -9.95 -24.53
N GLU A 177 5.79 -10.29 -23.98
CA GLU A 177 4.89 -11.35 -24.49
C GLU A 177 4.45 -11.14 -25.95
N PHE A 178 4.53 -9.90 -26.44
CA PHE A 178 4.16 -9.52 -27.80
C PHE A 178 5.39 -9.09 -28.61
N ASP A 179 6.52 -9.80 -28.42
CA ASP A 179 7.76 -9.61 -29.18
C ASP A 179 8.41 -8.22 -28.97
N HIS A 180 8.24 -7.66 -27.77
CA HIS A 180 8.49 -6.24 -27.44
C HIS A 180 7.67 -5.24 -28.28
N GLY A 181 6.55 -5.67 -28.87
CA GLY A 181 5.62 -4.79 -29.56
C GLY A 181 4.99 -3.74 -28.63
N THR A 182 4.62 -2.61 -29.22
CA THR A 182 3.82 -1.55 -28.56
C THR A 182 2.38 -2.02 -28.33
N PRO A 183 1.55 -1.28 -27.57
CA PRO A 183 0.13 -1.61 -27.44
C PRO A 183 -0.59 -1.64 -28.80
N LEU A 184 -0.13 -0.90 -29.81
CA LEU A 184 -0.66 -0.97 -31.17
C LEU A 184 -0.41 -2.33 -31.86
N HIS A 185 0.71 -3.00 -31.55
CA HIS A 185 0.98 -4.37 -32.01
C HIS A 185 0.04 -5.37 -31.34
N ILE A 186 -0.21 -5.22 -30.03
CA ILE A 186 -1.20 -6.01 -29.31
C ILE A 186 -2.57 -5.84 -29.97
N ALA A 187 -2.99 -4.59 -30.20
CA ALA A 187 -4.29 -4.28 -30.77
C ALA A 187 -4.50 -4.91 -32.16
N CYS A 188 -3.47 -4.93 -33.01
CA CYS A 188 -3.55 -5.61 -34.30
C CYS A 188 -3.59 -7.13 -34.17
N ARG A 189 -2.79 -7.72 -33.26
CA ARG A 189 -2.77 -9.18 -33.02
C ARG A 189 -4.07 -9.69 -32.37
N THR A 190 -4.75 -8.88 -31.57
CA THR A 190 -6.03 -9.23 -30.91
C THR A 190 -7.27 -8.68 -31.62
N LEU A 191 -7.10 -7.92 -32.71
CA LEU A 191 -8.16 -7.23 -33.45
C LEU A 191 -8.96 -6.21 -32.59
N ALA A 192 -8.32 -5.59 -31.60
CA ALA A 192 -8.90 -4.59 -30.71
C ALA A 192 -9.13 -3.24 -31.43
N LEU A 193 -10.24 -3.15 -32.14
CA LEU A 193 -10.61 -2.03 -33.00
C LEU A 193 -10.81 -0.73 -32.23
N GLU A 194 -11.54 -0.75 -31.12
CA GLU A 194 -11.84 0.47 -30.38
C GLU A 194 -10.60 0.98 -29.63
N SER A 195 -9.81 0.07 -29.06
CA SER A 195 -8.53 0.39 -28.44
C SER A 195 -7.54 0.97 -29.45
N THR A 196 -7.53 0.49 -30.69
CA THR A 196 -6.71 1.08 -31.77
C THR A 196 -7.07 2.56 -32.01
N LYS A 197 -8.36 2.92 -32.03
CA LYS A 197 -8.81 4.32 -32.18
C LYS A 197 -8.32 5.18 -31.01
N VAL A 198 -8.40 4.66 -29.78
CA VAL A 198 -7.90 5.35 -28.58
C VAL A 198 -6.38 5.52 -28.64
N LEU A 199 -5.59 4.48 -28.94
CA LEU A 199 -4.14 4.57 -29.08
C LEU A 199 -3.72 5.64 -30.10
N LEU A 200 -4.35 5.65 -31.28
CA LEU A 200 -4.09 6.66 -32.32
C LEU A 200 -4.50 8.08 -31.89
N LYS A 201 -5.59 8.24 -31.11
CA LYS A 201 -5.99 9.51 -30.50
C LYS A 201 -4.95 10.04 -29.52
N TYR A 202 -4.24 9.17 -28.80
CA TYR A 202 -3.13 9.53 -27.90
C TYR A 202 -1.76 9.57 -28.59
N GLY A 203 -1.70 9.41 -29.93
CA GLY A 203 -0.49 9.62 -30.72
C GLY A 203 0.45 8.41 -30.81
N ALA A 204 -0.05 7.18 -30.65
CA ALA A 204 0.73 5.95 -30.80
C ALA A 204 1.52 5.91 -32.12
N ASP A 205 2.82 5.64 -32.05
CA ASP A 205 3.70 5.63 -33.21
C ASP A 205 3.59 4.31 -34.00
N LYS A 206 2.82 4.39 -35.09
CA LYS A 206 2.63 3.31 -36.07
C LYS A 206 3.89 2.89 -36.84
N SER A 207 5.00 3.62 -36.71
CA SER A 207 6.29 3.30 -37.35
C SER A 207 7.21 2.44 -36.49
N ILE A 208 6.91 2.27 -35.19
CA ILE A 208 7.65 1.37 -34.30
C ILE A 208 7.53 -0.07 -34.80
N LYS A 209 8.65 -0.79 -34.71
CA LYS A 209 8.76 -2.21 -35.05
C LYS A 209 9.05 -3.04 -33.80
N ASP A 210 8.53 -4.25 -33.78
CA ASP A 210 8.87 -5.28 -32.78
C ASP A 210 10.29 -5.85 -32.97
N VAL A 211 10.72 -6.81 -32.12
CA VAL A 211 12.05 -7.45 -32.26
C VAL A 211 12.21 -8.29 -33.54
N ASN A 212 11.11 -8.67 -34.18
CA ASN A 212 11.10 -9.37 -35.46
C ASN A 212 11.16 -8.40 -36.65
N GLY A 213 11.25 -7.09 -36.40
CA GLY A 213 11.28 -6.04 -37.41
C GLY A 213 9.94 -5.77 -38.09
N LYS A 214 8.84 -6.27 -37.51
CA LYS A 214 7.47 -6.15 -38.02
C LYS A 214 6.79 -4.89 -37.48
N LEU A 215 5.98 -4.25 -38.31
CA LEU A 215 5.06 -3.19 -37.90
C LEU A 215 3.79 -3.81 -37.29
N SER A 216 3.03 -3.03 -36.53
CA SER A 216 1.73 -3.45 -35.99
C SER A 216 0.78 -3.98 -37.07
N THR A 217 0.73 -3.35 -38.24
CA THR A 217 -0.05 -3.78 -39.41
C THR A 217 0.31 -5.16 -39.94
N ASP A 218 1.56 -5.60 -39.78
CA ASP A 218 2.04 -6.89 -40.31
C ASP A 218 1.48 -8.08 -39.51
N TRP A 219 0.94 -7.82 -38.32
CA TRP A 219 0.29 -8.81 -37.46
C TRP A 219 -1.20 -8.99 -37.75
N LEU A 220 -1.79 -8.22 -38.67
CA LEU A 220 -3.17 -8.40 -39.10
C LEU A 220 -3.28 -9.66 -40.00
N PRO A 221 -4.22 -10.58 -39.74
CA PRO A 221 -4.35 -11.81 -40.51
C PRO A 221 -4.73 -11.52 -41.97
N SER A 222 -4.28 -12.39 -42.89
CA SER A 222 -4.67 -12.29 -44.31
C SER A 222 -6.17 -12.59 -44.46
N THR A 223 -6.88 -11.70 -45.16
CA THR A 223 -8.31 -11.79 -45.46
C THR A 223 -8.66 -12.81 -46.54
N ASP A 224 -7.66 -13.38 -47.20
CA ASP A 224 -7.82 -14.18 -48.41
C ASP A 224 -8.16 -15.66 -48.09
N SER A 225 -7.97 -16.07 -46.83
CA SER A 225 -8.41 -17.39 -46.36
C SER A 225 -9.94 -17.50 -46.35
N TYR A 226 -10.47 -18.61 -46.86
CA TYR A 226 -11.90 -18.93 -46.80
C TYR A 226 -12.41 -19.28 -45.40
N GLU A 227 -11.53 -19.58 -44.45
CA GLU A 227 -11.88 -20.05 -43.10
C GLU A 227 -12.22 -18.90 -42.12
N ILE A 228 -11.89 -17.65 -42.48
CA ILE A 228 -12.07 -16.49 -41.60
C ILE A 228 -13.48 -15.91 -41.75
N SER A 229 -14.16 -15.66 -40.63
CA SER A 229 -15.52 -15.10 -40.62
C SER A 229 -15.60 -13.70 -41.24
N THR A 230 -16.76 -13.37 -41.83
CA THR A 230 -17.01 -12.06 -42.45
C THR A 230 -16.79 -10.90 -41.48
N GLU A 231 -17.12 -11.07 -40.20
CA GLU A 231 -16.93 -10.04 -39.18
C GLU A 231 -15.43 -9.78 -38.92
N ILE A 232 -14.60 -10.83 -38.84
CA ILE A 232 -13.15 -10.67 -38.71
C ILE A 232 -12.57 -9.99 -39.95
N LYS A 233 -12.98 -10.38 -41.16
CA LYS A 233 -12.52 -9.74 -42.41
C LYS A 233 -12.87 -8.25 -42.45
N LYS A 234 -14.06 -7.88 -41.98
CA LYS A 234 -14.50 -6.50 -41.79
C LYS A 234 -13.62 -5.77 -40.76
N THR A 235 -13.44 -6.31 -39.56
CA THR A 235 -12.59 -5.72 -38.50
C THR A 235 -11.15 -5.49 -38.98
N VAL A 236 -10.55 -6.46 -39.68
CA VAL A 236 -9.22 -6.32 -40.28
C VAL A 236 -9.17 -5.20 -41.32
N SER A 237 -10.21 -5.09 -42.16
CA SER A 237 -10.29 -4.05 -43.19
C SER A 237 -10.44 -2.65 -42.57
N GLU A 238 -11.22 -2.53 -41.50
CA GLU A 238 -11.36 -1.30 -40.71
C GLU A 238 -10.05 -0.92 -40.00
N LEU A 239 -9.35 -1.88 -39.39
CA LEU A 239 -8.04 -1.67 -38.76
C LEU A 239 -6.98 -1.18 -39.76
N LYS A 240 -6.84 -1.84 -40.93
CA LYS A 240 -5.95 -1.37 -42.01
C LYS A 240 -6.29 0.06 -42.42
N THR A 241 -7.58 0.31 -42.68
CA THR A 241 -8.09 1.63 -43.08
C THR A 241 -7.77 2.73 -42.05
N LEU A 242 -7.88 2.45 -40.75
CA LEU A 242 -7.54 3.40 -39.68
C LEU A 242 -6.03 3.68 -39.65
N LEU A 243 -5.20 2.64 -39.67
CA LEU A 243 -3.73 2.76 -39.56
C LEU A 243 -3.12 3.45 -40.79
N GLU A 244 -3.69 3.25 -41.97
CA GLU A 244 -3.32 3.95 -43.21
C GLU A 244 -3.73 5.42 -43.19
N LYS A 245 -5.01 5.72 -42.87
CA LYS A 245 -5.57 7.09 -42.94
C LYS A 245 -5.13 8.01 -41.81
N SER A 246 -4.77 7.48 -40.63
CA SER A 246 -4.27 8.31 -39.54
C SER A 246 -2.96 8.98 -39.96
N PRO A 247 -2.85 10.32 -39.90
CA PRO A 247 -1.73 11.05 -40.47
C PRO A 247 -0.40 10.65 -39.82
N SER A 248 0.54 10.19 -40.65
CA SER A 248 1.93 10.01 -40.26
C SER A 248 2.53 11.39 -39.99
N ASN A 249 2.87 11.68 -38.73
CA ASN A 249 3.33 12.97 -38.20
C ASN A 249 2.25 14.06 -38.05
N SER A 250 1.81 14.26 -36.81
CA SER A 250 1.52 15.59 -36.26
C SER A 250 2.53 15.91 -35.15
N THR A 251 3.75 16.26 -35.56
CA THR A 251 4.61 17.10 -34.71
C THR A 251 3.93 18.45 -34.51
N SER A 252 3.83 18.89 -33.25
CA SER A 252 3.04 20.03 -32.74
C SER A 252 1.53 19.74 -32.63
N PHE A 253 0.85 20.02 -31.51
CA PHE A 253 1.23 20.83 -30.34
C PHE A 253 1.11 20.07 -28.99
N PHE A 254 2.26 19.71 -28.42
CA PHE A 254 2.64 20.34 -27.14
C PHE A 254 3.86 21.21 -27.41
N SER A 255 3.65 22.44 -27.88
CA SER A 255 4.70 23.47 -27.89
C SER A 255 4.90 24.00 -26.46
N HIS A 256 5.33 23.12 -25.57
CA HIS A 256 5.99 23.52 -24.35
C HIS A 256 7.47 23.15 -24.50
N THR A 257 8.26 24.18 -24.78
CA THR A 257 9.61 24.30 -24.22
C THR A 257 9.59 23.72 -22.80
N PRO A 258 10.60 22.94 -22.37
CA PRO A 258 10.48 21.97 -21.27
C PRO A 258 10.14 22.63 -19.92
N LYS A 259 8.85 22.91 -19.72
CA LYS A 259 8.22 23.24 -18.46
C LYS A 259 7.85 21.92 -17.83
N GLU A 260 8.79 21.44 -17.02
CA GLU A 260 8.68 20.40 -16.00
C GLU A 260 7.24 19.86 -15.87
N SER A 261 6.98 18.66 -16.42
CA SER A 261 5.66 18.05 -16.35
C SER A 261 5.21 18.02 -14.88
N THR A 262 3.95 18.36 -14.60
CA THR A 262 3.52 18.73 -13.23
C THR A 262 3.94 17.72 -12.16
N GLN A 263 3.95 16.42 -12.50
CA GLN A 263 4.36 15.32 -11.63
C GLN A 263 5.88 15.24 -11.43
N ILE A 264 6.69 15.40 -12.50
CA ILE A 264 8.14 15.57 -12.38
C ILE A 264 8.45 16.85 -11.60
N SER A 265 7.75 17.96 -11.88
CA SER A 265 7.92 19.21 -11.13
C SER A 265 7.60 19.04 -9.64
N CYS A 266 6.55 18.29 -9.27
CA CYS A 266 6.21 18.04 -7.87
C CYS A 266 7.24 17.12 -7.19
N ILE A 267 7.71 16.07 -7.86
CA ILE A 267 8.75 15.15 -7.34
C ILE A 267 10.10 15.87 -7.20
N LEU A 268 10.45 16.74 -8.15
CA LEU A 268 11.70 17.50 -8.10
C LEU A 268 11.61 18.66 -7.08
N LYS A 269 10.47 19.35 -6.98
CA LYS A 269 10.20 20.37 -5.93
C LYS A 269 10.20 19.80 -4.52
N SER A 270 9.65 18.60 -4.29
CA SER A 270 9.70 17.96 -2.95
C SER A 270 11.12 17.54 -2.54
N LEU A 271 12.07 17.54 -3.48
CA LEU A 271 13.49 17.30 -3.30
C LEU A 271 14.35 18.58 -3.50
N ASP A 272 13.72 19.75 -3.68
CA ASP A 272 14.28 21.06 -4.06
C ASP A 272 15.20 21.07 -5.31
N VAL A 273 15.25 20.00 -6.11
CA VAL A 273 16.11 19.91 -7.31
C VAL A 273 15.33 20.27 -8.59
N LYS A 274 16.05 20.41 -9.70
CA LYS A 274 15.51 20.41 -11.07
C LYS A 274 16.47 19.73 -12.05
N ILE A 275 16.02 19.41 -13.25
CA ILE A 275 16.91 18.92 -14.33
C ILE A 275 17.96 20.02 -14.62
N GLY A 276 19.23 19.62 -14.67
CA GLY A 276 20.38 20.51 -14.80
C GLY A 276 21.02 20.93 -13.48
N ASP A 277 20.38 20.71 -12.33
CA ASP A 277 21.01 20.94 -11.03
C ASP A 277 22.12 19.92 -10.76
N LYS A 278 23.09 20.35 -9.95
CA LYS A 278 24.14 19.50 -9.43
C LYS A 278 23.69 18.81 -8.15
N VAL A 279 23.81 17.50 -8.11
CA VAL A 279 23.23 16.62 -7.09
C VAL A 279 24.25 15.62 -6.55
N PHE A 280 24.08 15.26 -5.27
CA PHE A 280 24.75 14.14 -4.65
C PHE A 280 23.92 12.87 -4.80
N VAL A 281 24.57 11.76 -5.13
CA VAL A 281 23.98 10.43 -5.24
C VAL A 281 24.50 9.57 -4.10
N GLY A 282 23.62 9.21 -3.17
CA GLY A 282 23.96 8.42 -1.98
C GLY A 282 24.99 9.09 -1.05
N GLY A 283 25.08 10.42 -1.07
CA GLY A 283 25.96 11.22 -0.20
C GLY A 283 27.45 11.20 -0.54
N VAL A 284 27.88 10.50 -1.60
CA VAL A 284 29.32 10.33 -1.93
C VAL A 284 29.66 10.77 -3.36
N LYS A 285 28.82 10.44 -4.36
CA LYS A 285 29.10 10.78 -5.76
C LYS A 285 28.38 12.06 -6.15
N THR A 286 29.05 12.97 -6.87
CA THR A 286 28.46 14.19 -7.42
C THR A 286 28.26 14.10 -8.92
N GLY A 287 27.25 14.81 -9.43
CA GLY A 287 26.98 14.91 -10.86
C GLY A 287 25.80 15.82 -11.19
N ILE A 288 25.54 16.02 -12.48
CA ILE A 288 24.43 16.82 -12.99
C ILE A 288 23.21 15.90 -13.20
N LEU A 289 22.06 16.29 -12.67
CA LEU A 289 20.79 15.60 -12.92
C LEU A 289 20.36 15.80 -14.38
N ARG A 290 20.38 14.74 -15.19
CA ARG A 290 20.04 14.79 -16.63
C ARG A 290 18.68 14.21 -16.95
N TYR A 291 18.15 13.33 -16.11
CA TYR A 291 16.88 12.63 -16.32
C TYR A 291 16.14 12.41 -14.99
N CYS A 292 14.81 12.48 -15.00
CA CYS A 292 13.95 12.06 -13.90
C CYS A 292 12.67 11.45 -14.48
N GLY A 293 12.44 10.16 -14.26
CA GLY A 293 11.28 9.47 -14.83
C GLY A 293 11.29 7.95 -14.64
N PRO A 294 10.26 7.24 -15.15
CA PRO A 294 10.20 5.78 -15.14
C PRO A 294 11.26 5.16 -16.07
N THR A 295 11.66 3.91 -15.84
CA THR A 295 12.64 3.23 -16.71
C THR A 295 12.19 1.85 -17.13
N LEU A 296 12.73 1.36 -18.26
CA LEU A 296 12.40 0.04 -18.80
C LEU A 296 13.24 -1.09 -18.18
N PHE A 297 14.28 -0.76 -17.41
CA PHE A 297 15.11 -1.75 -16.71
C PHE A 297 14.69 -1.96 -15.25
N ALA A 298 13.96 -1.01 -14.65
CA ALA A 298 13.41 -1.13 -13.29
C ALA A 298 12.22 -0.18 -13.06
N GLY A 299 11.20 -0.67 -12.35
CA GLY A 299 10.02 0.12 -11.99
C GLY A 299 10.30 1.28 -11.03
N GLY A 300 9.31 2.16 -10.87
CA GLY A 300 9.41 3.39 -10.08
C GLY A 300 10.13 4.54 -10.80
N PHE A 301 10.27 5.68 -10.12
CA PHE A 301 10.97 6.86 -10.64
C PHE A 301 12.47 6.83 -10.35
N TRP A 302 13.27 7.08 -11.39
CA TRP A 302 14.73 7.08 -11.35
C TRP A 302 15.30 8.43 -11.78
N ALA A 303 16.33 8.86 -11.08
CA ALA A 303 17.23 9.91 -11.51
C ALA A 303 18.31 9.31 -12.43
N GLY A 304 18.51 9.91 -13.59
CA GLY A 304 19.70 9.69 -14.42
C GLY A 304 20.68 10.84 -14.21
N ILE A 305 21.90 10.53 -13.76
CA ILE A 305 22.93 11.49 -13.38
C ILE A 305 24.15 11.30 -14.28
N GLU A 306 24.64 12.40 -14.83
CA GLU A 306 25.98 12.51 -15.41
C GLU A 306 26.94 12.88 -14.27
N LEU A 307 27.76 11.93 -13.82
CA LEU A 307 28.72 12.13 -12.75
C LEU A 307 29.83 13.10 -13.14
N ASP A 308 30.52 13.69 -12.17
CA ASP A 308 31.68 14.54 -12.43
C ASP A 308 32.93 13.75 -12.88
N GLU A 309 33.01 12.47 -12.49
CA GLU A 309 34.13 11.56 -12.76
C GLU A 309 33.66 10.32 -13.53
N SER A 310 34.60 9.65 -14.22
CA SER A 310 34.38 8.42 -15.01
C SER A 310 34.15 7.15 -14.19
N ILE A 311 33.36 7.26 -13.10
CA ILE A 311 33.03 6.20 -12.13
C ILE A 311 31.56 5.74 -12.21
N GLY A 312 30.88 6.10 -13.30
CA GLY A 312 29.54 5.66 -13.68
C GLY A 312 29.54 4.26 -14.29
N LYS A 313 28.36 3.83 -14.75
CA LYS A 313 28.12 2.48 -15.29
C LYS A 313 27.63 2.47 -16.75
N ASN A 314 27.33 3.64 -17.30
CA ASN A 314 26.80 3.79 -18.65
C ASN A 314 27.15 5.19 -19.23
N ASN A 315 26.56 5.51 -20.37
CA ASN A 315 26.66 6.80 -21.08
C ASN A 315 25.30 7.55 -21.14
N GLY A 316 24.37 7.19 -20.24
CA GLY A 316 22.97 7.63 -20.25
C GLY A 316 22.02 6.70 -21.02
N SER A 317 22.54 5.62 -21.62
CA SER A 317 21.74 4.54 -22.23
C SER A 317 21.86 3.23 -21.43
N ILE A 318 20.77 2.46 -21.35
CA ILE A 318 20.75 1.08 -20.81
C ILE A 318 19.97 0.19 -21.78
N ASN A 319 20.51 -1.00 -22.07
CA ASN A 319 19.94 -2.00 -23.00
C ASN A 319 19.56 -1.41 -24.37
N GLY A 320 20.43 -0.55 -24.93
CA GLY A 320 20.21 0.13 -26.21
C GLY A 320 19.33 1.38 -26.15
N ILE A 321 18.58 1.59 -25.05
CA ILE A 321 17.62 2.69 -24.91
C ILE A 321 18.28 3.89 -24.22
N GLN A 322 18.21 5.06 -24.85
CA GLN A 322 18.81 6.30 -24.37
C GLN A 322 17.81 7.15 -23.56
N TYR A 323 18.16 7.45 -22.31
CA TYR A 323 17.35 8.30 -21.42
C TYR A 323 17.97 9.69 -21.24
N PHE A 324 19.31 9.74 -21.26
CA PHE A 324 20.10 10.97 -21.33
C PHE A 324 21.41 10.69 -22.08
N LYS A 325 22.23 11.71 -22.29
CA LYS A 325 23.52 11.59 -22.97
C LYS A 325 24.64 12.16 -22.09
N CYS A 326 25.69 11.39 -21.90
CA CYS A 326 26.95 11.78 -21.25
C CYS A 326 28.10 10.92 -21.80
N PRO A 327 29.37 11.19 -21.47
CA PRO A 327 30.49 10.37 -21.92
C PRO A 327 30.44 8.92 -21.36
N PRO A 328 31.12 7.95 -21.99
CA PRO A 328 31.19 6.58 -21.48
C PRO A 328 31.74 6.52 -20.05
N ASN A 329 31.06 5.77 -19.19
CA ASN A 329 31.35 5.64 -17.76
C ASN A 329 31.10 6.92 -16.92
N TYR A 330 30.34 7.90 -17.41
CA TYR A 330 29.88 9.04 -16.59
C TYR A 330 28.43 8.88 -16.12
N GLY A 331 27.61 8.09 -16.83
CA GLY A 331 26.20 7.93 -16.53
C GLY A 331 25.94 6.92 -15.40
N ILE A 332 25.02 7.27 -14.50
CA ILE A 332 24.44 6.34 -13.51
C ILE A 332 22.94 6.59 -13.37
N PHE A 333 22.19 5.54 -13.02
CA PHE A 333 20.80 5.67 -12.57
C PHE A 333 20.72 5.35 -11.07
N ALA A 334 19.95 6.16 -10.34
CA ALA A 334 19.65 5.96 -8.93
C ALA A 334 18.15 6.15 -8.68
N PRO A 335 17.55 5.44 -7.70
CA PRO A 335 16.19 5.74 -7.24
C PRO A 335 16.09 7.20 -6.81
N ILE A 336 14.97 7.86 -7.08
CA ILE A 336 14.80 9.29 -6.84
C ILE A 336 14.99 9.69 -5.36
N SER A 337 14.74 8.76 -4.42
CA SER A 337 15.00 8.93 -2.98
C SER A 337 16.49 8.93 -2.57
N LYS A 338 17.42 8.75 -3.52
CA LYS A 338 18.88 8.74 -3.25
C LYS A 338 19.61 9.95 -3.81
N ILE A 339 18.91 10.96 -4.32
CA ILE A 339 19.49 12.22 -4.77
C ILE A 339 19.22 13.37 -3.78
N SER A 340 20.15 14.31 -3.68
CA SER A 340 20.00 15.57 -2.93
C SER A 340 20.77 16.70 -3.60
N LYS A 341 20.38 17.95 -3.36
CA LYS A 341 20.95 19.14 -4.03
C LYS A 341 22.30 19.55 -3.44
N GLN A 342 23.21 20.04 -4.29
CA GLN A 342 24.42 20.73 -3.86
C GLN A 342 24.12 22.22 -3.62
N HIS A 343 24.12 22.66 -2.35
CA HIS A 343 24.07 24.08 -2.03
C HIS A 343 25.42 24.75 -2.32
N ASN A 344 25.45 25.70 -3.24
CA ASN A 344 26.61 26.55 -3.50
C ASN A 344 26.65 27.73 -2.52
N THR A 345 27.58 27.71 -1.58
CA THR A 345 28.09 28.93 -0.92
C THR A 345 29.39 29.37 -1.60
N LEU A 346 29.44 30.64 -2.04
CA LEU A 346 30.65 31.26 -2.62
C LEU A 346 30.96 32.59 -1.92
N GLY A 347 32.21 32.76 -1.48
CA GLY A 347 32.82 33.99 -0.92
C GLY A 347 32.69 34.08 0.62
N HIS A 348 33.74 33.98 1.45
CA HIS A 348 35.08 34.57 1.34
C HIS A 348 36.16 33.78 2.12
N GLU A 349 37.39 33.89 1.62
CA GLU A 349 38.70 33.88 2.32
C GLU A 349 39.28 32.66 3.09
N GLN A 350 40.58 32.45 2.84
CA GLN A 350 41.59 31.68 3.58
C GLN A 350 42.91 32.48 3.50
N PRO A 351 43.94 32.21 4.32
CA PRO A 351 43.97 31.83 5.75
C PRO A 351 44.98 32.73 6.52
N PRO A 352 45.41 32.38 7.75
CA PRO A 352 46.75 31.80 7.84
C PRO A 352 46.98 30.70 8.92
N THR A 353 47.67 29.63 8.49
CA THR A 353 48.71 28.81 9.16
C THR A 353 48.75 28.68 10.71
N ARG A 354 48.99 27.50 11.31
CA ARG A 354 50.14 26.60 11.09
C ARG A 354 49.89 25.13 11.54
N ASN A 355 50.60 24.22 10.87
CA ASN A 355 51.17 22.90 11.22
C ASN A 355 50.93 22.37 12.67
N HIS A 356 50.83 21.06 12.96
CA HIS A 356 51.42 19.83 12.38
C HIS A 356 50.41 18.65 12.54
N HIS A 357 50.54 17.44 11.97
CA HIS A 357 51.54 16.79 11.08
C HIS A 357 50.80 15.79 10.14
N SER A 358 51.52 15.04 9.29
CA SER A 358 51.01 13.86 8.57
C SER A 358 52.08 12.75 8.52
N MET A 359 51.66 11.50 8.81
CA MET A 359 52.28 10.19 8.48
C MET A 359 51.64 9.11 9.41
N THR A 360 51.24 7.89 9.00
CA THR A 360 51.07 7.26 7.66
C THR A 360 50.04 6.12 7.79
N TYR A 361 49.46 5.64 6.69
CA TYR A 361 48.44 4.57 6.67
C TYR A 361 48.96 3.14 6.89
N SER A 362 48.09 2.29 7.45
CA SER A 362 47.80 0.96 6.91
C SER A 362 46.27 0.71 6.89
N ARG A 363 45.79 -0.14 5.96
CA ARG A 363 44.36 -0.39 5.66
C ARG A 363 43.84 -1.67 6.34
N ILE A 364 42.52 -1.96 6.14
CA ILE A 364 41.73 -3.21 6.40
C ILE A 364 40.80 -3.05 7.61
N ASP A 365 39.50 -3.40 7.62
CA ASP A 365 38.51 -3.77 6.57
C ASP A 365 37.07 -3.46 7.11
N LEU A 366 36.08 -3.28 6.23
CA LEU A 366 34.73 -2.76 6.54
C LEU A 366 33.63 -3.84 6.58
N SER A 367 33.91 -5.01 7.16
CA SER A 367 33.00 -6.16 7.14
C SER A 367 32.22 -6.40 8.46
N ARG A 368 31.38 -5.43 8.89
CA ARG A 368 30.19 -5.60 9.78
C ARG A 368 29.43 -4.27 10.06
N ILE A 369 28.12 -4.26 9.80
CA ILE A 369 26.99 -3.88 10.73
C ILE A 369 27.25 -2.68 11.69
N THR A 370 26.42 -1.62 11.83
CA THR A 370 25.12 -1.17 11.28
C THR A 370 24.93 0.32 11.63
N SER A 371 24.03 1.05 10.95
CA SER A 371 23.61 2.40 11.37
C SER A 371 22.46 2.38 12.38
N LYS A 372 22.63 3.05 13.53
CA LYS A 372 21.54 3.45 14.43
C LYS A 372 21.45 4.98 14.51
N ILE A 373 20.35 5.47 13.95
CA ILE A 373 19.48 6.63 14.29
C ILE A 373 19.99 7.78 15.18
N ASP A 374 19.68 8.99 14.67
CA ASP A 374 19.05 10.16 15.35
C ASP A 374 19.90 11.24 16.05
N SER A 375 19.59 12.50 15.71
CA SER A 375 19.20 13.57 16.65
C SER A 375 18.82 14.84 15.87
N GLY A 376 17.56 15.29 15.97
CA GLY A 376 17.01 16.48 15.28
C GLY A 376 17.15 17.82 16.05
N LEU A 377 16.12 18.69 15.95
CA LEU A 377 15.93 20.10 16.44
C LEU A 377 16.06 21.16 15.31
N ARG A 378 15.34 22.30 15.24
CA ARG A 378 14.50 23.17 16.13
C ARG A 378 13.50 24.03 15.27
N GLN A 379 12.60 24.91 15.75
CA GLN A 379 11.66 24.97 16.91
C GLN A 379 10.93 26.35 17.02
N SER A 380 9.62 26.46 16.77
CA SER A 380 8.73 27.57 17.25
C SER A 380 7.25 27.12 17.20
N LYS A 381 6.37 27.21 18.21
CA LYS A 381 6.12 28.05 19.40
C LYS A 381 5.08 29.15 19.16
N LEU A 382 3.91 29.02 19.80
CA LEU A 382 3.03 30.09 20.28
C LEU A 382 2.14 29.56 21.43
N ASP A 383 1.71 30.46 22.32
CA ASP A 383 1.06 30.16 23.61
C ASP A 383 -0.39 30.69 23.63
N LEU A 384 -1.30 30.05 24.39
CA LEU A 384 -2.04 30.65 25.54
C LEU A 384 -3.29 29.87 25.98
N SER A 385 -3.48 29.91 27.30
CA SER A 385 -4.62 29.58 28.17
C SER A 385 -6.00 30.11 27.68
N GLU A 386 -7.17 29.71 28.20
CA GLU A 386 -7.49 29.11 29.51
C GLU A 386 -8.90 28.48 29.50
N GLN A 387 -9.10 27.30 30.10
CA GLN A 387 -10.37 26.88 30.72
C GLN A 387 -10.11 25.65 31.60
N SER A 388 -10.30 25.79 32.91
CA SER A 388 -9.99 24.78 33.92
C SER A 388 -11.24 24.19 34.58
N ASN A 389 -11.05 23.01 35.16
CA ASN A 389 -11.99 22.22 35.98
C ASN A 389 -13.11 21.56 35.16
N THR A 390 -13.20 20.23 35.12
CA THR A 390 -12.93 19.29 36.23
C THR A 390 -11.69 18.42 36.06
N SER A 391 -10.61 18.68 36.80
CA SER A 391 -9.74 17.59 37.26
C SER A 391 -10.41 16.92 38.45
N SER A 392 -10.64 15.62 38.35
CA SER A 392 -10.46 14.79 39.55
C SER A 392 -8.96 14.61 39.67
N ASP A 393 -8.39 14.95 40.83
CA ASP A 393 -6.95 14.86 41.02
C ASP A 393 -6.52 13.40 40.80
N ILE A 394 -5.53 13.25 39.92
CA ILE A 394 -4.99 11.94 39.56
C ILE A 394 -3.94 11.60 40.61
N GLU A 395 -4.13 10.48 41.30
CA GLU A 395 -3.26 10.08 42.41
C GLU A 395 -2.29 8.96 42.01
N VAL A 396 -1.29 8.70 42.88
CA VAL A 396 -0.41 7.54 42.70
C VAL A 396 -1.25 6.26 42.83
N ASN A 397 -1.02 5.33 41.89
CA ASN A 397 -1.79 4.11 41.63
C ASN A 397 -3.06 4.25 40.78
N ASP A 398 -3.43 5.46 40.34
CA ASP A 398 -4.49 5.59 39.33
C ASP A 398 -4.08 4.97 37.99
N ARG A 399 -5.03 4.27 37.36
CA ARG A 399 -4.89 3.79 35.98
C ARG A 399 -5.15 4.94 35.02
N VAL A 400 -4.17 5.22 34.18
CA VAL A 400 -4.17 6.40 33.33
C VAL A 400 -3.78 6.10 31.89
N LEU A 401 -4.35 6.89 31.00
CA LEU A 401 -4.03 6.92 29.58
C LEU A 401 -3.15 8.14 29.29
N VAL A 402 -1.87 7.90 29.04
CA VAL A 402 -0.89 8.94 28.71
C VAL A 402 -0.96 9.25 27.21
N ALA A 403 -1.18 10.52 26.89
CA ALA A 403 -1.36 11.07 25.53
C ALA A 403 -2.39 10.29 24.68
N GLY A 404 -3.48 9.83 25.30
CA GLY A 404 -4.57 9.11 24.63
C GLY A 404 -4.22 7.73 24.06
N LYS A 405 -2.99 7.24 24.22
CA LYS A 405 -2.49 6.04 23.51
C LYS A 405 -1.59 5.10 24.34
N LYS A 406 -1.05 5.53 25.47
CA LYS A 406 -0.13 4.72 26.30
C LYS A 406 -0.73 4.49 27.69
N MET A 407 -1.20 3.27 27.94
CA MET A 407 -1.74 2.90 29.25
C MET A 407 -0.63 2.59 30.24
N GLY A 408 -0.88 2.96 31.50
CA GLY A 408 0.01 2.69 32.61
C GLY A 408 -0.64 3.09 33.93
N THR A 409 0.11 2.89 35.00
CA THR A 409 -0.30 3.30 36.35
C THR A 409 0.63 4.42 36.85
N VAL A 410 0.06 5.45 37.46
CA VAL A 410 0.85 6.52 38.09
C VAL A 410 1.67 5.94 39.25
N ARG A 411 2.97 6.26 39.30
CA ARG A 411 3.93 5.86 40.34
C ARG A 411 4.59 7.03 41.06
N TYR A 412 4.53 8.22 40.48
CA TYR A 412 5.08 9.45 41.05
C TYR A 412 4.20 10.64 40.65
N VAL A 413 4.04 11.61 41.54
CA VAL A 413 3.38 12.91 41.28
C VAL A 413 4.18 13.97 42.06
N GLY A 414 4.78 14.94 41.37
CA GLY A 414 5.62 15.96 42.01
C GLY A 414 6.44 16.79 41.03
N GLU A 415 7.26 17.71 41.54
CA GLU A 415 8.22 18.49 40.73
C GLU A 415 9.44 17.65 40.34
N THR A 416 10.20 18.07 39.33
CA THR A 416 11.39 17.32 38.86
C THR A 416 12.58 18.23 38.59
N GLU A 417 13.80 17.72 38.78
CA GLU A 417 15.03 18.49 38.55
C GLU A 417 15.29 18.73 37.05
N PHE A 418 14.85 17.82 36.18
CA PHE A 418 15.04 17.94 34.73
C PHE A 418 14.08 18.94 34.06
N ALA A 419 12.96 19.27 34.70
CA ALA A 419 11.99 20.25 34.20
C ALA A 419 11.09 20.80 35.31
N PRO A 420 10.88 22.13 35.39
CA PRO A 420 10.00 22.74 36.40
C PRO A 420 8.52 22.38 36.17
N GLY A 421 7.72 22.53 37.23
CA GLY A 421 6.27 22.28 37.24
C GLY A 421 5.89 20.88 37.70
N LEU A 422 4.58 20.60 37.76
CA LEU A 422 4.04 19.32 38.21
C LEU A 422 4.18 18.23 37.12
N TRP A 423 4.83 17.13 37.47
CA TRP A 423 5.01 15.96 36.63
C TRP A 423 4.49 14.70 37.30
N TYR A 424 4.02 13.79 36.46
CA TYR A 424 3.62 12.45 36.85
C TYR A 424 4.62 11.47 36.26
N GLY A 425 5.18 10.60 37.09
CA GLY A 425 5.88 9.42 36.63
C GLY A 425 4.89 8.28 36.49
N ILE A 426 4.80 7.69 35.29
CA ILE A 426 3.89 6.60 34.96
C ILE A 426 4.72 5.36 34.61
N GLU A 427 4.42 4.25 35.27
CA GLU A 427 4.83 2.92 34.83
C GLU A 427 3.85 2.45 33.75
N LEU A 428 4.31 2.42 32.50
CA LEU A 428 3.54 1.89 31.38
C LEU A 428 3.50 0.37 31.46
N TYR A 429 2.39 -0.24 31.06
CA TYR A 429 2.25 -1.70 31.04
C TYR A 429 3.13 -2.36 29.96
N ARG A 430 3.57 -1.59 28.97
CA ARG A 430 4.41 -2.04 27.84
C ARG A 430 5.77 -1.34 27.83
N PRO A 431 6.86 -1.99 27.37
CA PRO A 431 8.22 -1.43 27.31
C PRO A 431 8.39 -0.41 26.17
N ILE A 432 7.58 0.66 26.20
CA ILE A 432 7.52 1.77 25.23
C ILE A 432 7.68 3.15 25.89
N GLY A 433 8.05 3.16 27.16
CA GLY A 433 8.56 4.29 27.92
C GLY A 433 10.00 4.62 27.51
N ARG A 434 10.60 5.58 28.23
CA ARG A 434 11.92 6.15 27.93
C ARG A 434 12.95 5.93 29.04
N ASN A 435 12.50 5.48 30.20
CA ASN A 435 13.35 5.25 31.37
C ASN A 435 12.82 4.08 32.21
N ASN A 436 13.40 3.91 33.40
CA ASN A 436 13.03 2.96 34.45
C ASN A 436 12.49 3.66 35.71
N GLY A 437 12.04 4.92 35.59
CA GLY A 437 11.66 5.80 36.71
C GLY A 437 12.76 6.75 37.19
N SER A 438 13.95 6.71 36.58
CA SER A 438 15.05 7.67 36.79
C SER A 438 15.31 8.55 35.56
N VAL A 439 15.77 9.79 35.76
CA VAL A 439 16.22 10.71 34.71
C VAL A 439 17.51 11.40 35.18
N ASP A 440 18.52 11.45 34.32
CA ASP A 440 19.82 12.09 34.55
C ASP A 440 20.52 11.71 35.88
N GLY A 441 20.29 10.48 36.33
CA GLY A 441 20.86 9.93 37.57
C GLY A 441 19.97 10.05 38.80
N VAL A 442 18.92 10.89 38.77
CA VAL A 442 17.96 11.07 39.86
C VAL A 442 16.79 10.10 39.69
N GLN A 443 16.45 9.38 40.77
CA GLN A 443 15.34 8.41 40.77
C GLN A 443 14.09 8.98 41.44
N TYR A 444 12.97 8.96 40.72
CA TYR A 444 11.67 9.44 41.22
C TYR A 444 10.68 8.28 41.44
N PHE A 445 10.78 7.21 40.65
CA PHE A 445 10.09 5.94 40.87
C PHE A 445 10.94 4.77 40.35
N SER A 446 10.45 3.53 40.49
CA SER A 446 11.12 2.34 39.98
C SER A 446 10.15 1.50 39.15
N CYS A 447 10.60 1.07 37.98
CA CYS A 447 9.89 0.14 37.09
C CYS A 447 10.91 -0.56 36.16
N PRO A 448 10.52 -1.59 35.39
CA PRO A 448 11.41 -2.23 34.43
C PRO A 448 11.95 -1.27 33.36
N ALA A 449 13.10 -1.61 32.75
CA ALA A 449 13.72 -0.78 31.73
C ALA A 449 12.77 -0.55 30.53
N ASN A 450 12.65 0.71 30.11
CA ASN A 450 11.70 1.18 29.09
C ASN A 450 10.22 1.10 29.48
N HIS A 451 9.84 0.92 30.74
CA HIS A 451 8.44 1.06 31.18
C HIS A 451 8.12 2.46 31.70
N GLY A 452 9.11 3.21 32.19
CA GLY A 452 8.89 4.52 32.80
C GLY A 452 8.74 5.65 31.78
N VAL A 453 7.80 6.55 32.03
CA VAL A 453 7.68 7.84 31.33
C VAL A 453 7.27 8.93 32.32
N PHE A 454 7.74 10.15 32.12
CA PHE A 454 7.20 11.33 32.80
C PHE A 454 6.28 12.10 31.86
N ALA A 455 5.12 12.51 32.35
CA ALA A 455 4.18 13.35 31.61
C ALA A 455 3.59 14.45 32.51
N PRO A 456 3.31 15.64 31.96
CA PRO A 456 2.60 16.70 32.68
C PRO A 456 1.10 16.36 32.77
N PRO A 457 0.35 16.91 33.75
CA PRO A 457 -1.05 16.56 34.02
C PRO A 457 -1.96 16.58 32.78
N PHE A 458 -1.83 17.58 31.91
CA PHE A 458 -2.67 17.70 30.70
C PHE A 458 -2.48 16.57 29.66
N ARG A 459 -1.45 15.72 29.82
CA ARG A 459 -1.23 14.54 28.98
C ARG A 459 -1.77 13.26 29.59
N ILE A 460 -2.54 13.32 30.66
CA ILE A 460 -2.89 12.15 31.47
C ILE A 460 -4.40 12.18 31.73
N GLN A 461 -5.06 11.08 31.42
CA GLN A 461 -6.49 10.91 31.63
C GLN A 461 -6.73 9.70 32.53
N ARG A 462 -7.46 9.88 33.63
CA ARG A 462 -7.87 8.77 34.51
C ARG A 462 -8.93 7.89 33.83
N LEU A 463 -8.86 6.58 34.07
CA LEU A 463 -9.77 5.59 33.50
C LEU A 463 -10.77 5.09 34.57
N ASP A 464 -11.98 5.65 34.54
CA ASP A 464 -13.05 5.37 35.51
C ASP A 464 -13.99 4.24 35.01
N ASP A 465 -14.29 3.25 35.87
CA ASP A 465 -14.95 1.98 35.52
C ASP A 465 -16.39 2.10 34.96
N ALA A 466 -17.01 3.28 35.02
CA ALA A 466 -18.40 3.51 34.61
C ALA A 466 -18.63 3.45 33.07
N HIS A 467 -17.59 3.65 32.26
CA HIS A 467 -17.71 3.68 30.79
C HIS A 467 -18.01 2.30 30.15
N CYS A 468 -17.89 1.20 30.90
CA CYS A 468 -17.97 -0.15 30.35
C CYS A 468 -19.40 -0.61 29.95
N LYS A 469 -20.47 0.11 30.35
CA LYS A 469 -21.87 -0.35 30.16
C LYS A 469 -22.53 -0.06 28.81
N LYS A 470 -21.92 0.72 27.90
CA LYS A 470 -22.58 1.15 26.65
C LYS A 470 -22.21 0.33 25.40
N ILE A 471 -21.43 -0.74 25.56
CA ILE A 471 -20.99 -1.62 24.47
C ILE A 471 -21.94 -2.83 24.41
N GLN A 472 -23.00 -2.75 23.59
CA GLN A 472 -23.83 -3.90 23.24
C GLN A 472 -23.75 -4.22 21.74
N LYS A 473 -23.73 -5.52 21.44
CA LYS A 473 -23.65 -6.17 20.13
C LYS A 473 -22.30 -6.10 19.41
N PHE A 474 -21.41 -7.03 19.79
CA PHE A 474 -20.43 -7.59 18.86
C PHE A 474 -20.79 -9.04 18.51
N ASN A 475 -20.92 -9.33 17.22
CA ASN A 475 -20.95 -10.70 16.71
C ASN A 475 -19.51 -11.23 16.62
N LEU A 476 -19.25 -12.45 17.12
CA LEU A 476 -17.90 -12.99 17.28
C LEU A 476 -17.74 -14.40 16.70
N PHE A 477 -16.56 -14.69 16.13
CA PHE A 477 -16.27 -15.90 15.36
C PHE A 477 -14.98 -16.61 15.83
N LYS A 478 -15.01 -17.94 15.80
CA LYS A 478 -13.90 -18.87 16.14
C LYS A 478 -13.42 -18.85 17.61
N THR A 479 -14.01 -19.75 18.39
CA THR A 479 -13.28 -20.52 19.43
C THR A 479 -12.75 -21.84 18.83
N PRO A 480 -12.00 -22.70 19.57
CA PRO A 480 -11.55 -24.00 19.06
C PRO A 480 -12.69 -24.96 18.72
N ILE A 481 -13.90 -24.73 19.25
CA ILE A 481 -15.15 -25.20 18.66
C ILE A 481 -15.54 -24.14 17.62
N THR A 482 -15.59 -24.53 16.34
CA THR A 482 -15.84 -23.66 15.18
C THR A 482 -17.29 -23.17 15.11
N THR A 483 -17.73 -22.43 16.12
CA THR A 483 -19.11 -21.93 16.26
C THR A 483 -19.10 -20.45 16.64
N ILE A 484 -20.02 -19.71 16.04
CA ILE A 484 -20.29 -18.30 16.30
C ILE A 484 -20.81 -18.15 17.73
N SER A 485 -20.33 -17.13 18.45
CA SER A 485 -20.72 -16.90 19.85
C SER A 485 -20.82 -15.41 20.16
N ILE A 486 -21.66 -15.07 21.14
CA ILE A 486 -21.84 -13.70 21.62
C ILE A 486 -21.03 -13.54 22.90
N VAL A 487 -20.28 -12.44 23.06
CA VAL A 487 -19.58 -12.13 24.31
C VAL A 487 -20.53 -11.44 25.26
N HIS A 488 -20.74 -12.02 26.45
CA HIS A 488 -21.56 -11.45 27.53
C HIS A 488 -20.72 -10.94 28.71
N TYR A 489 -19.44 -11.33 28.79
CA TYR A 489 -18.56 -10.98 29.89
C TYR A 489 -17.12 -10.83 29.42
N ILE A 490 -16.42 -9.81 29.94
CA ILE A 490 -14.98 -9.60 29.81
C ILE A 490 -14.47 -9.21 31.19
N GLY A 491 -13.56 -9.99 31.78
CA GLY A 491 -13.06 -9.71 33.13
C GLY A 491 -12.25 -10.84 33.75
N SER A 492 -11.83 -10.65 35.00
CA SER A 492 -11.12 -11.64 35.81
C SER A 492 -12.06 -12.70 36.39
N VAL A 493 -11.58 -13.94 36.54
CA VAL A 493 -12.36 -15.03 37.15
C VAL A 493 -11.63 -15.62 38.35
N ASP A 494 -12.41 -16.06 39.34
CA ASP A 494 -11.89 -16.43 40.66
C ASP A 494 -11.04 -17.72 40.63
N PHE A 495 -11.17 -18.51 39.57
CA PHE A 495 -10.49 -19.79 39.40
C PHE A 495 -9.21 -19.73 38.54
N ALA A 496 -8.89 -18.57 37.93
CA ALA A 496 -7.69 -18.41 37.10
C ALA A 496 -7.35 -16.95 36.78
N GLU A 497 -6.10 -16.54 37.05
CA GLU A 497 -5.58 -15.18 36.83
C GLU A 497 -5.73 -14.65 35.40
N GLY A 498 -5.75 -13.32 35.25
CA GLY A 498 -5.82 -12.63 33.95
C GLY A 498 -7.22 -12.57 33.34
N ILE A 499 -7.36 -11.91 32.19
CA ILE A 499 -8.67 -11.67 31.55
C ILE A 499 -9.23 -12.95 30.92
N TRP A 500 -10.55 -13.12 31.05
CA TRP A 500 -11.38 -14.15 30.43
C TRP A 500 -12.58 -13.53 29.72
N LEU A 501 -13.12 -14.28 28.77
CA LEU A 501 -14.33 -13.96 28.04
C LEU A 501 -15.42 -14.99 28.35
N GLY A 502 -16.57 -14.53 28.83
CA GLY A 502 -17.78 -15.34 28.91
C GLY A 502 -18.57 -15.21 27.62
N VAL A 503 -18.74 -16.33 26.93
CA VAL A 503 -19.42 -16.39 25.63
C VAL A 503 -20.65 -17.30 25.67
N GLU A 504 -21.73 -16.88 25.01
CA GLU A 504 -22.90 -17.72 24.70
C GLU A 504 -22.72 -18.32 23.30
N LEU A 505 -22.66 -19.65 23.21
CA LEU A 505 -22.61 -20.38 21.95
C LEU A 505 -24.00 -20.48 21.32
N LYS A 506 -24.10 -20.46 19.99
CA LYS A 506 -25.39 -20.66 19.28
C LYS A 506 -26.00 -22.06 19.49
N THR A 507 -25.19 -23.07 19.82
CA THR A 507 -25.61 -24.46 20.07
C THR A 507 -25.34 -24.88 21.52
N PRO A 508 -26.07 -25.89 22.07
CA PRO A 508 -25.88 -26.37 23.45
C PRO A 508 -24.62 -27.24 23.59
N ARG A 509 -23.46 -26.66 23.28
CA ARG A 509 -22.10 -27.25 23.41
C ARG A 509 -21.24 -26.52 24.43
N GLY A 510 -21.82 -25.55 25.15
CA GLY A 510 -21.22 -24.88 26.29
C GLY A 510 -21.21 -25.79 27.52
N LYS A 511 -20.52 -25.34 28.57
CA LYS A 511 -20.33 -26.08 29.82
C LYS A 511 -21.22 -25.61 30.97
N HIS A 512 -21.82 -24.43 30.84
CA HIS A 512 -22.59 -23.77 31.91
C HIS A 512 -23.69 -22.85 31.36
N ASP A 513 -24.43 -22.18 32.24
CA ASP A 513 -25.41 -21.12 31.96
C ASP A 513 -24.82 -19.69 32.16
N GLY A 514 -23.50 -19.62 32.38
CA GLY A 514 -22.79 -18.40 32.80
C GLY A 514 -22.40 -18.39 34.29
N THR A 515 -22.82 -19.41 35.05
CA THR A 515 -22.37 -19.69 36.42
C THR A 515 -21.22 -20.71 36.42
N VAL A 516 -20.13 -20.44 37.13
CA VAL A 516 -19.02 -21.39 37.34
C VAL A 516 -18.62 -21.38 38.82
N GLN A 517 -18.53 -22.56 39.42
CA GLN A 517 -18.21 -22.76 40.85
C GLN A 517 -19.11 -21.92 41.80
N GLY A 518 -20.41 -21.84 41.48
CA GLY A 518 -21.40 -21.09 42.27
C GLY A 518 -21.41 -19.57 42.06
N LYS A 519 -20.39 -19.00 41.39
CA LYS A 519 -20.34 -17.58 41.02
C LYS A 519 -20.90 -17.35 39.62
N ARG A 520 -21.78 -16.34 39.48
CA ARG A 520 -22.33 -15.93 38.18
C ARG A 520 -21.47 -14.84 37.55
N TYR A 521 -20.96 -15.12 36.34
CA TYR A 521 -20.19 -14.17 35.54
C TYR A 521 -21.05 -13.54 34.43
N PHE A 522 -21.97 -14.32 33.87
CA PHE A 522 -22.98 -13.86 32.92
C PHE A 522 -24.25 -14.74 33.00
N SER A 523 -25.23 -14.47 32.14
CA SER A 523 -26.43 -15.28 32.00
C SER A 523 -26.64 -15.63 30.53
N CYS A 524 -26.83 -16.92 30.25
CA CYS A 524 -27.14 -17.46 28.94
C CYS A 524 -28.03 -18.71 29.09
N ARG A 525 -28.42 -19.35 27.98
CA ARG A 525 -29.17 -20.62 28.06
C ARG A 525 -28.33 -21.73 28.74
N PRO A 526 -28.94 -22.66 29.50
CA PRO A 526 -28.23 -23.79 30.10
C PRO A 526 -27.50 -24.63 29.04
N GLY A 527 -26.20 -24.88 29.25
CA GLY A 527 -25.37 -25.61 28.29
C GLY A 527 -24.94 -24.81 27.06
N HIS A 528 -25.14 -23.49 27.03
CA HIS A 528 -24.63 -22.61 25.96
C HIS A 528 -23.42 -21.76 26.39
N GLY A 529 -23.18 -21.58 27.69
CA GLY A 529 -22.13 -20.72 28.22
C GLY A 529 -20.75 -21.38 28.23
N LEU A 530 -19.72 -20.62 27.88
CA LEU A 530 -18.32 -21.03 27.98
C LEU A 530 -17.44 -19.85 28.46
N LEU A 531 -16.53 -20.09 29.40
CA LEU A 531 -15.44 -19.16 29.73
C LEU A 531 -14.18 -19.56 28.95
N VAL A 532 -13.62 -18.60 28.19
CA VAL A 532 -12.44 -18.81 27.32
C VAL A 532 -11.42 -17.68 27.46
N ARG A 533 -10.15 -17.97 27.13
CA ARG A 533 -9.11 -16.93 27.05
C ARG A 533 -9.28 -16.06 25.81
N PRO A 534 -8.96 -14.75 25.87
CA PRO A 534 -8.93 -13.87 24.70
C PRO A 534 -8.14 -14.43 23.51
N SER A 535 -7.00 -15.09 23.77
CA SER A 535 -6.16 -15.71 22.74
C SER A 535 -6.81 -16.87 21.97
N LYS A 536 -7.91 -17.42 22.50
CA LYS A 536 -8.69 -18.51 21.90
C LYS A 536 -9.92 -18.02 21.16
N VAL A 537 -10.05 -16.71 20.95
CA VAL A 537 -11.21 -16.05 20.34
C VAL A 537 -10.73 -15.18 19.17
N TYR A 538 -11.56 -14.93 18.17
CA TYR A 538 -11.27 -13.97 17.09
C TYR A 538 -12.49 -13.06 16.84
N VAL A 539 -12.24 -11.87 16.30
CA VAL A 539 -13.27 -10.90 15.90
C VAL A 539 -12.82 -10.26 14.58
N ARG A 540 -13.59 -10.46 13.50
CA ARG A 540 -13.25 -9.95 12.15
C ARG A 540 -11.78 -10.23 11.75
N GLY A 541 -11.35 -11.48 11.92
CA GLY A 541 -9.97 -11.93 11.65
C GLY A 541 -8.91 -11.53 12.70
N ILE A 542 -9.19 -10.57 13.58
CA ILE A 542 -8.26 -10.13 14.63
C ILE A 542 -8.38 -11.06 15.84
N ASN A 543 -7.26 -11.59 16.33
CA ASN A 543 -7.26 -12.43 17.54
C ASN A 543 -7.75 -11.61 18.75
N GLY A 544 -8.61 -12.19 19.57
CA GLY A 544 -9.20 -11.58 20.76
C GLY A 544 -8.16 -11.08 21.75
N SER A 545 -6.99 -11.73 21.88
CA SER A 545 -5.90 -11.17 22.68
C SER A 545 -5.46 -9.81 22.17
N LYS A 546 -5.43 -9.56 20.85
CA LYS A 546 -5.06 -8.25 20.27
C LYS A 546 -6.14 -7.17 20.40
N LEU A 547 -7.37 -7.56 20.72
CA LEU A 547 -8.52 -6.66 20.90
C LEU A 547 -8.80 -6.36 22.38
N ILE A 548 -8.36 -7.26 23.24
CA ILE A 548 -8.46 -7.18 24.69
C ILE A 548 -7.08 -6.86 25.31
N THR A 549 -6.01 -6.76 24.51
CA THR A 549 -4.80 -6.01 24.86
C THR A 549 -5.10 -4.51 24.82
N ALA A 550 -5.67 -4.05 25.91
CA ALA A 550 -5.50 -2.70 26.40
C ALA A 550 -5.19 -2.79 27.91
N ASP A 551 -4.07 -3.47 28.21
CA ASP A 551 -3.21 -3.25 29.36
C ASP A 551 -1.76 -3.29 28.81
#